data_AF-A0A498HJ36-F1
#
_entry.id   AF-A0A498HJ36-F1
#
_cell.length_a   1.000
_cell.length_b   1.000
_cell.length_c   1.000
_cell.angle_alpha   90.00
_cell.angle_beta   90.00
_cell.angle_gamma   90.00
#
_symmetry.space_group_name_H-M   'P 1'
#
loop_
_entity.id
_entity.type
_entity.pdbx_description
1 polymer ?
#
loop_
_entity_poly.entity_id
_entity_poly.type
_entity_poly.pdbx_seq_one_letter_code
_entity_poly.pdbx_strand_id
1 'polypeptide(L)'
;MMKAVSVLVHLGFLFLFLFLFTFAQGSSRSIIPQPQPLTSFNINKTQNAGSCSYTVSIQTSCSSPRYTRDQISIAFGDAYGNQVYAPRIDDPYSRTFESCSTDTFKISGPCTYQICYVYLYRSGYDGWKTEAVTIYGHYTKAVTFYYNSFIPNGVWYGFNQCNGAAASSTWSM
;
A
#
# COMPACT_ATOMS: atom_id res chain seq x y z
N MET A 1 30.42 -40.25 43.36
CA MET A 1 30.55 -40.37 41.88
C MET A 1 29.20 -40.33 41.16
N MET A 2 28.16 -41.03 41.62
CA MET A 2 26.83 -41.06 40.93
C MET A 2 26.11 -39.69 40.82
N LYS A 3 26.26 -38.80 41.81
CA LYS A 3 25.62 -37.46 41.79
C LYS A 3 26.18 -36.54 40.69
N ALA A 4 27.48 -36.61 40.41
CA ALA A 4 28.12 -35.78 39.39
C ALA A 4 27.68 -36.17 37.96
N VAL A 5 27.49 -37.47 37.71
CA VAL A 5 27.00 -38.00 36.43
C VAL A 5 25.56 -37.54 36.16
N SER A 6 24.69 -37.58 37.18
CA SER A 6 23.31 -37.08 37.07
C SER A 6 23.23 -35.58 36.76
N VAL A 7 24.10 -34.76 37.37
CA VAL A 7 24.16 -33.32 37.10
C VAL A 7 24.62 -33.04 35.66
N LEU A 8 25.61 -33.78 35.16
CA LEU A 8 26.08 -33.67 33.77
C LEU A 8 25.01 -34.05 32.74
N VAL A 9 24.21 -35.08 33.02
CA VAL A 9 23.09 -35.49 32.14
C VAL A 9 21.99 -34.42 32.11
N HIS A 10 21.65 -33.82 33.26
CA HIS A 10 20.66 -32.74 33.31
C HIS A 10 21.14 -31.46 32.60
N LEU A 11 22.41 -31.09 32.76
CA LEU A 11 23.01 -29.96 32.03
C LEU A 11 23.00 -30.19 30.52
N GLY A 12 23.32 -31.41 30.06
CA GLY A 12 23.25 -31.77 28.64
C GLY A 12 21.84 -31.67 28.08
N PHE A 13 20.84 -32.16 28.83
CA PHE A 13 19.43 -32.10 28.42
C PHE A 13 18.90 -30.65 28.37
N LEU A 14 19.33 -29.80 29.32
CA LEU A 14 19.00 -28.37 29.34
C LEU A 14 19.59 -27.63 28.13
N PHE A 15 20.86 -27.91 27.78
CA PHE A 15 21.51 -27.35 26.60
C PHE A 15 20.82 -27.78 25.30
N LEU A 16 20.37 -29.03 25.21
CA LEU A 16 19.66 -29.55 24.04
C LEU A 16 18.28 -28.91 23.87
N PHE A 17 17.57 -28.66 24.99
CA PHE A 17 16.32 -27.91 24.99
C PHE A 17 16.50 -26.44 24.55
N LEU A 18 17.58 -25.78 24.99
CA LEU A 18 17.87 -24.40 24.59
C LEU A 18 18.19 -24.29 23.09
N PHE A 19 18.90 -25.26 22.51
CA PHE A 19 19.19 -25.29 21.07
C PHE A 19 17.93 -25.42 20.21
N LEU A 20 16.96 -26.24 20.63
CA LEU A 20 15.69 -26.42 19.91
C LEU A 20 14.82 -25.15 19.89
N PHE A 21 14.86 -24.33 20.95
CA PHE A 21 14.12 -23.06 20.99
C PHE A 21 14.69 -22.00 20.03
N THR A 22 16.00 -22.00 19.78
CA THR A 22 16.62 -21.00 18.86
C THR A 22 16.29 -21.23 17.39
N PHE A 23 15.93 -22.45 16.98
CA PHE A 23 15.61 -22.76 15.57
C PHE A 23 14.17 -22.43 15.16
N ALA A 24 13.28 -22.12 16.10
CA ALA A 24 11.85 -21.92 15.80
C ALA A 24 11.51 -20.49 15.30
N GLN A 25 12.46 -19.56 15.24
CA GLN A 25 12.21 -18.16 14.86
C GLN A 25 12.63 -17.86 13.42
N GLY A 26 12.24 -18.71 12.47
CA GLY A 26 12.34 -18.42 11.04
C GLY A 26 11.13 -17.65 10.55
N SER A 27 11.07 -16.32 10.75
CA SER A 27 10.02 -15.50 10.13
C SER A 27 10.33 -15.29 8.64
N SER A 28 9.61 -16.01 7.76
CA SER A 28 9.68 -15.79 6.31
C SER A 28 9.05 -14.45 5.96
N ARG A 29 9.82 -13.55 5.35
CA ARG A 29 9.29 -12.30 4.80
C ARG A 29 8.80 -12.58 3.38
N SER A 30 7.53 -12.28 3.11
CA SER A 30 6.99 -12.33 1.74
C SER A 30 7.76 -11.33 0.86
N ILE A 31 8.18 -11.77 -0.33
CA ILE A 31 8.87 -10.93 -1.32
C ILE A 31 7.87 -10.00 -2.03
N ILE A 32 6.58 -10.34 -2.02
CA ILE A 32 5.52 -9.57 -2.68
C ILE A 32 5.19 -8.36 -1.80
N PRO A 33 5.40 -7.11 -2.29
CA PRO A 33 5.02 -5.91 -1.56
C PRO A 33 3.53 -5.99 -1.20
N GLN A 34 3.22 -5.72 0.06
CA GLN A 34 1.85 -5.64 0.56
C GLN A 34 1.50 -4.17 0.80
N PRO A 35 0.23 -3.77 0.62
CA PRO A 35 -0.19 -2.42 0.95
C PRO A 35 -0.02 -2.20 2.46
N GLN A 36 0.44 -1.01 2.83
CA GLN A 36 0.75 -0.62 4.20
C GLN A 36 -0.07 0.61 4.61
N PRO A 37 -0.47 0.69 5.89
CA PRO A 37 -1.06 1.91 6.43
C PRO A 37 0.01 3.00 6.55
N LEU A 38 -0.37 4.23 6.25
CA LEU A 38 0.44 5.43 6.40
C LEU A 38 -0.32 6.45 7.25
N THR A 39 0.10 6.55 8.51
CA THR A 39 -0.55 7.38 9.54
C THR A 39 -0.31 8.87 9.35
N SER A 40 0.84 9.24 8.78
CA SER A 40 1.19 10.64 8.46
C SER A 40 1.42 10.77 6.96
N PHE A 41 0.38 11.21 6.25
CA PHE A 41 0.45 11.49 4.82
C PHE A 41 0.16 12.97 4.59
N ASN A 42 1.16 13.70 4.09
CA ASN A 42 1.02 15.13 3.85
C ASN A 42 0.45 15.39 2.46
N ILE A 43 -0.76 15.94 2.39
CA ILE A 43 -1.40 16.25 1.13
C ILE A 43 -0.90 17.61 0.63
N ASN A 44 -0.02 17.63 -0.37
CA ASN A 44 0.45 18.89 -0.95
C ASN A 44 -0.61 19.50 -1.88
N LYS A 45 -1.49 20.35 -1.32
CA LYS A 45 -2.59 21.01 -2.06
C LYS A 45 -2.11 22.10 -3.04
N THR A 46 -0.84 22.49 -2.97
CA THR A 46 -0.28 23.67 -3.65
C THR A 46 0.33 23.39 -5.03
N GLN A 47 0.45 22.12 -5.44
CA GLN A 47 1.11 21.73 -6.71
C GLN A 47 0.20 21.79 -7.96
N ASN A 48 -0.83 22.63 -7.99
CA ASN A 48 -1.67 22.84 -9.18
C ASN A 48 -0.98 23.63 -10.32
N ALA A 49 0.33 23.85 -10.23
CA ALA A 49 1.12 24.57 -11.23
C ALA A 49 1.57 23.62 -12.36
N GLY A 50 0.64 23.34 -13.29
CA GLY A 50 0.85 22.50 -14.48
C GLY A 50 -0.11 21.31 -14.50
N SER A 51 -1.06 21.26 -15.43
CA SER A 51 -2.10 20.22 -15.44
C SER A 51 -1.72 19.06 -16.37
N CYS A 52 -1.17 18.00 -15.80
CA CYS A 52 -1.24 16.68 -16.45
C CYS A 52 -2.58 16.02 -16.12
N SER A 53 -3.09 15.22 -17.07
CA SER A 53 -4.28 14.39 -16.88
C SER A 53 -3.87 12.93 -16.75
N TYR A 54 -4.47 12.26 -15.79
CA TYR A 54 -4.26 10.85 -15.48
C TYR A 54 -5.58 10.11 -15.63
N THR A 55 -5.50 8.88 -16.15
CA THR A 55 -6.63 7.95 -16.10
C THR A 55 -6.33 6.94 -15.00
N VAL A 56 -7.22 6.83 -14.02
CA VAL A 56 -7.10 5.86 -12.92
C VAL A 56 -8.22 4.85 -13.07
N SER A 57 -7.87 3.57 -13.20
CA SER A 57 -8.80 2.45 -13.24
C SER A 57 -8.70 1.68 -11.93
N ILE A 58 -9.82 1.48 -11.25
CA ILE A 58 -9.90 0.81 -9.96
C ILE A 58 -10.81 -0.40 -10.10
N GLN A 59 -10.25 -1.58 -9.83
CA GLN A 59 -11.00 -2.83 -9.82
C GLN A 59 -11.46 -3.13 -8.39
N THR A 60 -12.77 -3.25 -8.22
CA THR A 60 -13.40 -3.65 -6.95
C THR A 60 -13.56 -5.16 -6.91
N SER A 61 -13.15 -5.78 -5.81
CA SER A 61 -13.22 -7.23 -5.66
C SER A 61 -14.68 -7.72 -5.65
N CYS A 62 -14.93 -8.89 -6.22
CA CYS A 62 -16.21 -9.60 -6.06
C CYS A 62 -16.56 -9.96 -4.61
N SER A 63 -15.56 -9.95 -3.72
CA SER A 63 -15.75 -10.16 -2.28
C SER A 63 -15.90 -8.85 -1.48
N SER A 64 -16.00 -7.71 -2.17
CA SER A 64 -16.39 -6.43 -1.59
C SER A 64 -17.89 -6.44 -1.26
N PRO A 65 -18.37 -5.57 -0.33
CA PRO A 65 -19.80 -5.27 -0.23
C PRO A 65 -20.38 -4.90 -1.60
N ARG A 66 -21.66 -5.25 -1.80
CA ARG A 66 -22.36 -5.01 -3.07
C ARG A 66 -22.30 -3.54 -3.51
N TYR A 67 -22.41 -2.65 -2.53
CA TYR A 67 -22.33 -1.19 -2.67
C TYR A 67 -21.56 -0.63 -1.48
N THR A 68 -20.86 0.49 -1.68
CA THR A 68 -20.28 1.29 -0.60
C THR A 68 -20.67 2.75 -0.79
N ARG A 69 -21.07 3.41 0.31
CA ARG A 69 -21.30 4.86 0.36
C ARG A 69 -20.15 5.58 1.05
N ASP A 70 -19.08 4.85 1.34
CA ASP A 70 -17.92 5.40 2.00
C ASP A 70 -17.20 6.39 1.07
N GLN A 71 -16.67 7.45 1.67
CA GLN A 71 -15.90 8.44 0.93
C GLN A 71 -14.54 7.85 0.59
N ILE A 72 -14.15 7.94 -0.68
CA ILE A 72 -12.88 7.40 -1.17
C ILE A 72 -12.06 8.55 -1.74
N SER A 73 -10.85 8.71 -1.20
CA SER A 73 -9.82 9.58 -1.76
C SER A 73 -8.66 8.75 -2.29
N ILE A 74 -7.94 9.31 -3.26
CA ILE A 74 -6.72 8.71 -3.80
C ILE A 74 -5.60 9.75 -3.86
N ALA A 75 -4.39 9.31 -3.55
CA ALA A 75 -3.17 10.07 -3.79
C ALA A 75 -2.10 9.17 -4.41
N PHE A 76 -1.37 9.68 -5.39
CA PHE A 76 -0.30 8.96 -6.06
C PHE A 76 0.77 9.92 -6.56
N GLY A 77 1.95 9.41 -6.87
CA GLY A 77 3.04 10.25 -7.33
C GLY A 77 4.32 9.49 -7.59
N ASP A 78 5.39 10.27 -7.68
CA ASP A 78 6.71 9.79 -8.07
C ASP A 78 7.77 9.98 -6.96
N ALA A 79 8.99 9.54 -7.26
CA ALA A 79 10.12 9.61 -6.35
C ALA A 79 10.69 11.04 -6.15
N TYR A 80 10.20 12.03 -6.90
CA TYR A 80 10.67 13.42 -6.87
C TYR A 80 9.75 14.34 -6.06
N GLY A 81 8.70 13.80 -5.45
CA GLY A 81 7.76 14.57 -4.61
C GLY A 81 6.65 15.25 -5.40
N ASN A 82 6.45 14.90 -6.68
CA ASN A 82 5.25 15.30 -7.41
C ASN A 82 4.09 14.42 -6.94
N GLN A 83 3.01 15.06 -6.49
CA GLN A 83 1.87 14.37 -5.91
C GLN A 83 0.56 14.81 -6.57
N VAL A 84 -0.20 13.83 -7.05
CA VAL A 84 -1.57 13.99 -7.52
C VAL A 84 -2.51 13.52 -6.42
N TYR A 85 -3.54 14.31 -6.13
CA TYR A 85 -4.52 14.01 -5.10
C TYR A 85 -5.93 14.31 -5.60
N ALA A 86 -6.84 13.35 -5.40
CA ALA A 86 -8.27 13.55 -5.60
C ALA A 86 -9.02 13.26 -4.28
N PRO A 87 -9.74 14.27 -3.72
CA PRO A 87 -10.36 14.15 -2.41
C PRO A 87 -11.62 13.28 -2.38
N ARG A 88 -12.38 13.25 -3.48
CA ARG A 88 -13.63 12.49 -3.59
C ARG A 88 -13.71 11.92 -5.00
N ILE A 89 -13.33 10.65 -5.13
CA ILE A 89 -13.52 9.88 -6.36
C ILE A 89 -14.75 8.96 -6.25
N ASP A 90 -15.33 8.86 -5.07
CA ASP A 90 -16.68 8.33 -4.90
C ASP A 90 -17.70 9.33 -5.46
N ASP A 91 -18.68 8.81 -6.21
CA ASP A 91 -19.87 9.56 -6.57
C ASP A 91 -21.11 8.83 -6.01
N PRO A 92 -21.87 9.47 -5.09
CA PRO A 92 -23.02 8.84 -4.46
C PRO A 92 -24.15 8.46 -5.42
N TYR A 93 -24.13 8.92 -6.68
CA TYR A 93 -25.17 8.66 -7.66
C TYR A 93 -24.78 7.71 -8.79
N SER A 94 -23.49 7.38 -8.96
CA SER A 94 -22.98 6.67 -10.15
C SER A 94 -22.79 5.16 -9.97
N ARG A 95 -23.13 4.61 -8.80
CA ARG A 95 -22.83 3.20 -8.43
C ARG A 95 -21.34 2.86 -8.53
N THR A 96 -20.45 3.86 -8.43
CA THR A 96 -19.01 3.62 -8.32
C THR A 96 -18.71 2.66 -7.17
N PHE A 97 -17.74 1.78 -7.40
CA PHE A 97 -17.25 0.81 -6.43
C PHE A 97 -18.23 -0.31 -6.06
N GLU A 98 -19.15 -0.65 -6.99
CA GLU A 98 -19.94 -1.90 -6.90
C GLU A 98 -19.03 -3.13 -6.84
N SER A 99 -19.47 -4.19 -6.14
CA SER A 99 -18.74 -5.46 -6.14
C SER A 99 -18.57 -6.01 -7.57
N CYS A 100 -17.39 -6.54 -7.90
CA CYS A 100 -17.05 -7.00 -9.26
C CYS A 100 -17.06 -5.91 -10.35
N SER A 101 -16.91 -4.62 -10.00
CA SER A 101 -16.83 -3.53 -10.98
C SER A 101 -15.40 -3.09 -11.27
N THR A 102 -15.23 -2.39 -12.39
CA THR A 102 -14.05 -1.57 -12.66
C THR A 102 -14.52 -0.16 -12.98
N ASP A 103 -14.10 0.80 -12.16
CA ASP A 103 -14.46 2.22 -12.30
C ASP A 103 -13.24 3.03 -12.78
N THR A 104 -13.47 3.97 -13.68
CA THR A 104 -12.38 4.76 -14.30
C THR A 104 -12.59 6.26 -14.08
N PHE A 105 -11.53 6.93 -13.64
CA PHE A 105 -11.53 8.35 -13.28
C PHE A 105 -10.50 9.11 -14.09
N LYS A 106 -10.84 10.33 -14.51
CA LYS A 106 -9.88 11.30 -15.01
C LYS A 106 -9.50 12.25 -13.87
N ILE A 107 -8.22 12.26 -13.50
CA ILE A 107 -7.71 13.07 -12.39
C ILE A 107 -6.64 14.00 -12.93
N SER A 108 -6.75 15.29 -12.61
CA SER A 108 -5.75 16.28 -12.95
C SER A 108 -4.84 16.58 -11.77
N GLY A 109 -3.59 16.89 -12.04
CA GLY A 109 -2.60 17.27 -11.03
C GLY A 109 -1.27 17.65 -11.66
N PRO A 110 -0.22 17.90 -10.84
CA PRO A 110 1.12 18.14 -11.35
C PRO A 110 1.59 16.97 -12.21
N CYS A 111 2.37 17.29 -13.25
CA CYS A 111 3.02 16.26 -14.04
C CYS A 111 4.01 15.48 -13.19
N THR A 112 3.95 14.16 -13.29
CA THR A 112 4.81 13.22 -12.59
C THR A 112 5.77 12.57 -13.58
N TYR A 113 6.91 12.15 -13.07
CA TYR A 113 7.71 11.08 -13.68
C TYR A 113 7.05 9.73 -13.42
N GLN A 114 7.82 8.63 -13.47
CA GLN A 114 7.29 7.30 -13.22
C GLN A 114 6.61 7.23 -11.85
N ILE A 115 5.31 6.97 -11.88
CA ILE A 115 4.50 6.74 -10.69
C ILE A 115 5.04 5.50 -9.98
N CYS A 116 5.30 5.63 -8.69
CA CYS A 116 5.89 4.58 -7.86
C CYS A 116 5.20 4.42 -6.50
N TYR A 117 4.23 5.27 -6.16
CA TYR A 117 3.39 5.09 -4.99
C TYR A 117 1.92 5.40 -5.30
N VAL A 118 1.03 4.75 -4.58
CA VAL A 118 -0.40 5.05 -4.54
C VAL A 118 -0.95 4.72 -3.16
N TYR A 119 -1.79 5.60 -2.64
CA TYR A 119 -2.53 5.39 -1.41
C TYR A 119 -4.01 5.69 -1.63
N LEU A 120 -4.85 4.85 -1.03
CA LEU A 120 -6.29 5.05 -0.93
C LEU A 120 -6.65 5.44 0.51
N TYR A 121 -7.64 6.32 0.66
CA TYR A 121 -8.20 6.67 1.95
C TYR A 121 -9.70 6.40 1.90
N ARG A 122 -10.21 5.66 2.89
CA ARG A 122 -11.64 5.39 3.05
C ARG A 122 -12.16 6.06 4.32
N SER A 123 -13.33 6.68 4.24
CA SER A 123 -14.07 7.16 5.41
C SER A 123 -15.54 6.73 5.35
N GLY A 124 -15.95 5.91 6.30
CA GLY A 124 -17.32 5.44 6.44
C GLY A 124 -17.43 4.06 7.09
N TYR A 125 -18.62 3.47 6.99
CA TYR A 125 -18.99 2.26 7.73
C TYR A 125 -19.28 1.05 6.83
N ASP A 126 -19.52 1.25 5.53
CA ASP A 126 -19.95 0.17 4.64
C ASP A 126 -18.79 -0.79 4.33
N GLY A 127 -17.56 -0.27 4.32
CA GLY A 127 -16.38 -1.01 3.91
C GLY A 127 -16.23 -1.07 2.39
N TRP A 128 -15.03 -1.42 1.94
CA TRP A 128 -14.73 -1.57 0.52
C TRP A 128 -13.47 -2.41 0.34
N LYS A 129 -13.52 -3.39 -0.58
CA LYS A 129 -12.38 -4.24 -0.93
C LYS A 129 -11.96 -3.98 -2.37
N THR A 130 -10.75 -3.45 -2.54
CA THR A 130 -10.17 -3.21 -3.86
C THR A 130 -9.21 -4.35 -4.23
N GLU A 131 -9.26 -4.74 -5.49
CA GLU A 131 -8.40 -5.77 -6.06
C GLU A 131 -7.13 -5.14 -6.63
N ALA A 132 -7.28 -4.11 -7.47
CA ALA A 132 -6.16 -3.43 -8.10
C ALA A 132 -6.46 -1.97 -8.43
N VAL A 133 -5.42 -1.15 -8.46
CA VAL A 133 -5.44 0.21 -8.98
C VAL A 133 -4.42 0.31 -10.12
N THR A 134 -4.87 0.71 -11.30
CA THR A 134 -4.01 0.97 -12.46
C THR A 134 -4.04 2.44 -12.82
N ILE A 135 -2.86 3.06 -12.92
CA ILE A 135 -2.72 4.48 -13.23
C ILE A 135 -2.02 4.63 -14.58
N TYR A 136 -2.68 5.33 -15.49
CA TYR A 136 -2.15 5.71 -16.79
C TYR A 136 -1.79 7.20 -16.72
N GLY A 137 -0.51 7.50 -16.79
CA GLY A 137 -0.02 8.87 -16.91
C GLY A 137 0.16 9.29 -18.36
N HIS A 138 0.20 10.60 -18.60
CA HIS A 138 0.33 11.15 -19.94
C HIS A 138 1.70 10.85 -20.60
N TYR A 139 2.78 10.87 -19.81
CA TYR A 139 4.16 10.66 -20.28
C TYR A 139 4.88 9.52 -19.53
N THR A 140 4.13 8.71 -18.78
CA THR A 140 4.69 7.69 -17.89
C THR A 140 4.16 6.32 -18.29
N LYS A 141 4.90 5.26 -17.96
CA LYS A 141 4.36 3.91 -18.15
C LYS A 141 3.19 3.70 -17.21
N ALA A 142 2.16 3.01 -17.68
CA ALA A 142 1.08 2.56 -16.83
C ALA A 142 1.63 1.64 -15.73
N VAL A 143 1.11 1.79 -14.52
CA VAL A 143 1.52 1.00 -13.36
C VAL A 143 0.29 0.46 -12.65
N THR A 144 0.36 -0.80 -12.23
CA THR A 144 -0.71 -1.49 -11.51
C THR A 144 -0.24 -1.88 -10.11
N PHE A 145 -1.07 -1.57 -9.12
CA PHE A 145 -0.86 -1.90 -7.71
C PHE A 145 -1.96 -2.86 -7.26
N TYR A 146 -1.56 -4.07 -6.85
CA TYR A 146 -2.48 -5.15 -6.48
C TYR A 146 -2.74 -5.16 -4.98
N TYR A 147 -3.90 -4.65 -4.56
CA TYR A 147 -4.29 -4.57 -3.15
C TYR A 147 -4.85 -5.88 -2.61
N ASN A 148 -5.80 -6.49 -3.34
CA ASN A 148 -6.66 -7.60 -2.92
C ASN A 148 -7.03 -7.60 -1.41
N SER A 149 -7.36 -6.42 -0.87
CA SER A 149 -7.56 -6.23 0.56
C SER A 149 -8.61 -5.17 0.85
N PHE A 150 -9.22 -5.26 2.03
CA PHE A 150 -10.14 -4.23 2.52
C PHE A 150 -9.35 -2.97 2.83
N ILE A 151 -9.86 -1.83 2.37
CA ILE A 151 -9.28 -0.53 2.72
C ILE A 151 -9.70 -0.18 4.16
N PRO A 152 -8.76 0.04 5.09
CA PRO A 152 -9.10 0.41 6.45
C PRO A 152 -9.78 1.78 6.52
N ASN A 153 -10.60 2.00 7.55
CA ASN A 153 -11.25 3.28 7.77
C ASN A 153 -10.27 4.29 8.39
N GLY A 154 -10.26 5.52 7.88
CA GLY A 154 -9.60 6.65 8.54
C GLY A 154 -8.08 6.67 8.45
N VAL A 155 -7.47 5.90 7.53
CA VAL A 155 -6.02 5.89 7.32
C VAL A 155 -5.70 5.73 5.83
N TRP A 156 -4.62 6.37 5.39
CA TRP A 156 -4.09 6.15 4.05
C TRP A 156 -3.49 4.75 3.96
N TYR A 157 -3.84 3.99 2.95
CA TYR A 157 -3.43 2.59 2.82
C TYR A 157 -3.02 2.29 1.38
N GLY A 158 -1.84 1.72 1.20
CA GLY A 158 -1.32 1.50 -0.15
C GLY A 158 0.18 1.21 -0.24
N PHE A 159 0.75 1.53 -1.39
CA PHE A 159 2.11 1.13 -1.75
C PHE A 159 3.00 2.35 -1.89
N ASN A 160 4.24 2.21 -1.44
CA ASN A 160 5.34 3.09 -1.82
C ASN A 160 6.52 2.23 -2.25
N GLN A 161 6.75 2.19 -3.57
CA GLN A 161 7.82 1.45 -4.23
C GLN A 161 8.80 2.41 -4.91
N CYS A 162 8.84 3.66 -4.44
CA CYS A 162 9.82 4.63 -4.87
C CYS A 162 11.18 4.23 -4.30
N ASN A 163 11.84 3.26 -4.93
CA ASN A 163 13.22 2.94 -4.63
C ASN A 163 14.03 4.21 -4.88
N GLY A 164 14.65 4.73 -3.82
CA GLY A 164 15.09 6.11 -3.73
C GLY A 164 15.91 6.57 -4.93
N ALA A 165 15.29 7.29 -5.86
CA ALA A 165 15.99 8.26 -6.69
C ALA A 165 16.64 9.34 -5.78
N ALA A 166 16.10 9.55 -4.58
CA ALA A 166 16.70 10.34 -3.51
C ALA A 166 18.05 9.77 -2.99
N ALA A 167 18.30 8.46 -3.10
CA ALA A 167 19.61 7.89 -2.75
C ALA A 167 20.68 8.23 -3.81
N SER A 168 20.27 8.51 -5.05
CA SER A 168 21.19 8.87 -6.14
C SER A 168 21.51 10.37 -6.21
N SER A 169 20.74 11.24 -5.54
CA SER A 169 21.04 12.68 -5.44
C SER A 169 21.95 13.04 -4.26
N THR A 170 22.24 12.08 -3.36
CA THR A 170 23.06 12.32 -2.15
C THR A 170 24.54 11.93 -2.35
N TRP A 171 24.92 11.37 -3.50
CA TRP A 171 26.30 11.05 -3.88
C TRP A 171 26.88 11.99 -4.95
N SER A 172 26.29 13.18 -5.12
CA SER A 172 26.74 14.16 -6.13
C SER A 172 26.94 15.56 -5.58
N MET A 173 27.42 15.67 -4.33
CA MET A 173 28.06 16.88 -3.80
C MET A 173 29.36 16.53 -3.09
#